data_AF-A0A529HFF2-F1
#
_entry.id   AF-A0A529HFF2-F1
#
_cell.length_a   1.000
_cell.length_b   1.000
_cell.length_c   1.000
_cell.angle_alpha   90.00
_cell.angle_beta   90.00
_cell.angle_gamma   90.00
#
_symmetry.space_group_name_H-M   'P 1'
#
loop_
_entity.id
_entity.type
_entity.pdbx_description
1 polymer ?
#
loop_
_entity_poly.entity_id
_entity_poly.type
_entity_poly.pdbx_seq_one_letter_code
_entity_poly.pdbx_strand_id
1 'polypeptide(L)'
;SGQGAAFDRAARSLAMRDFLATAGWGEAGRRFFVGDASARSYEIVSLAGLAPRVLMNSPRLVLGPPVRDGKPYAVIAHTAQSVTAFVALDRALLAAGVSVPEIHAEDLEQGFLLLEHLGAEGFL
;
A
#
# COMPACT_ATOMS: atom_id res chain seq x y z
N SER A 1 11.41 22.27 13.66
CA SER A 1 11.76 20.98 13.04
C SER A 1 11.33 19.87 13.99
N GLY A 2 10.36 19.05 13.59
CA GLY A 2 9.96 17.86 14.37
C GLY A 2 10.79 16.65 13.94
N GLN A 3 11.17 15.79 14.89
CA GLN A 3 11.86 14.53 14.63
C GLN A 3 11.19 13.41 15.43
N GLY A 4 11.31 12.17 14.93
CA GLY A 4 10.89 10.96 15.63
C GLY A 4 9.56 10.37 15.16
N ALA A 5 9.25 9.17 15.66
CA ALA A 5 8.20 8.30 15.13
C ALA A 5 6.80 8.94 15.09
N ALA A 6 6.47 9.84 16.02
CA ALA A 6 5.19 10.55 16.00
C ALA A 6 5.10 11.54 14.82
N PHE A 7 6.18 12.26 14.55
CA PHE A 7 6.28 13.15 13.41
C PHE A 7 6.22 12.37 12.10
N ASP A 8 6.96 11.25 11.99
CA ASP A 8 6.96 10.40 10.79
C ASP A 8 5.56 9.85 10.49
N ARG A 9 4.82 9.42 11.53
CA ARG A 9 3.42 8.98 11.37
C ARG A 9 2.51 10.12 10.89
N ALA A 10 2.67 11.33 11.43
CA ALA A 10 1.88 12.49 11.01
C ALA A 10 2.19 12.89 9.55
N ALA A 11 3.47 12.95 9.19
CA ALA A 11 3.93 13.22 7.83
C ALA A 11 3.40 12.16 6.85
N ARG A 12 3.43 10.88 7.23
CA ARG A 12 2.88 9.80 6.40
C ARG A 12 1.36 9.93 6.23
N SER A 13 0.65 10.31 7.29
CA SER A 13 -0.79 10.56 7.25
C SER A 13 -1.15 11.70 6.29
N LEU A 14 -0.36 12.78 6.28
CA LEU A 14 -0.51 13.89 5.34
C LEU A 14 -0.24 13.46 3.90
N ALA A 15 0.87 12.75 3.65
CA ALA A 15 1.19 12.24 2.32
C ALA A 15 0.09 11.32 1.75
N MET A 16 -0.55 10.49 2.59
CA MET A 16 -1.72 9.70 2.18
C MET A 16 -2.92 10.57 1.80
N ARG A 17 -3.17 11.69 2.51
CA ARG A 17 -4.26 12.62 2.14
C ARG A 17 -3.96 13.32 0.82
N ASP A 18 -2.71 13.75 0.62
CA ASP A 18 -2.30 14.40 -0.62
C ASP A 18 -2.44 13.45 -1.82
N PHE A 19 -2.00 12.19 -1.68
CA PHE A 19 -2.20 11.15 -2.69
C PHE A 19 -3.68 10.91 -3.00
N LEU A 20 -4.54 10.81 -1.98
CA LEU A 20 -5.97 10.65 -2.21
C LEU A 20 -6.56 11.89 -2.90
N ALA A 21 -6.15 13.10 -2.51
CA ALA A 21 -6.61 14.33 -3.14
C ALA A 21 -6.25 14.38 -4.64
N THR A 22 -5.02 14.03 -5.00
CA THR A 22 -4.59 13.98 -6.42
C THR A 22 -5.32 12.90 -7.22
N ALA A 23 -5.72 11.81 -6.57
CA ALA A 23 -6.52 10.74 -7.17
C ALA A 23 -8.03 11.06 -7.25
N GLY A 24 -8.50 12.21 -6.75
CA GLY A 24 -9.93 12.58 -6.72
C GLY A 24 -10.71 12.02 -5.52
N TRP A 25 -10.01 11.54 -4.49
CA TRP A 25 -10.53 10.93 -3.26
C TRP A 25 -10.23 11.77 -2.00
N GLY A 26 -9.95 13.07 -2.15
CA GLY A 26 -9.53 13.94 -1.03
C GLY A 26 -10.55 14.05 0.11
N GLU A 27 -11.84 13.98 -0.20
CA GLU A 27 -12.95 14.05 0.76
C GLU A 27 -13.38 12.66 1.28
N ALA A 28 -12.63 11.61 0.95
CA ALA A 28 -13.01 10.25 1.32
C ALA A 28 -12.87 10.02 2.83
N GLY A 29 -13.86 9.36 3.42
CA GLY A 29 -13.73 8.76 4.73
C GLY A 29 -12.74 7.60 4.68
N ARG A 30 -11.85 7.52 5.67
CA ARG A 30 -10.81 6.49 5.75
C ARG A 30 -11.00 5.64 7.00
N ARG A 31 -11.01 4.32 6.85
CA ARG A 31 -11.11 3.36 7.96
C ARG A 31 -10.00 2.33 7.85
N PHE A 32 -9.22 2.21 8.92
CA PHE A 32 -8.16 1.19 9.01
C PHE A 32 -8.73 -0.22 8.82
N PHE A 33 -8.03 -1.01 8.03
CA PHE A 33 -8.31 -2.42 7.77
C PHE A 33 -7.28 -3.28 8.50
N VAL A 34 -7.72 -4.43 9.04
CA VAL A 34 -6.87 -5.33 9.83
C VAL A 34 -5.60 -5.67 9.04
N GLY A 35 -4.44 -5.54 9.70
CA GLY A 35 -3.15 -5.78 9.07
C GLY A 35 -3.02 -7.24 8.62
N ASP A 36 -2.47 -7.45 7.43
CA ASP A 36 -1.73 -8.67 7.15
C ASP A 36 -0.39 -8.59 7.89
N ALA A 37 0.30 -9.69 8.16
CA ALA A 37 1.52 -9.69 8.97
C ALA A 37 2.74 -9.00 8.31
N SER A 38 2.52 -8.05 7.40
CA SER A 38 3.52 -7.35 6.63
C SER A 38 3.73 -5.90 7.11
N ALA A 39 4.72 -5.23 6.51
CA ALA A 39 5.00 -3.83 6.75
C ALA A 39 4.03 -2.86 6.03
N ARG A 40 3.12 -3.36 5.19
CA ARG A 40 2.12 -2.54 4.51
C ARG A 40 0.85 -2.46 5.34
N SER A 41 0.15 -1.34 5.24
CA SER A 41 -1.15 -1.14 5.88
C SER A 41 -2.21 -0.85 4.84
N TYR A 42 -3.44 -1.23 5.14
CA TYR A 42 -4.59 -1.03 4.27
C TYR A 42 -5.64 -0.19 4.97
N GLU A 43 -6.31 0.66 4.21
CA GLU A 43 -7.47 1.41 4.67
C GLU A 43 -8.58 1.32 3.62
N ILE A 44 -9.81 1.10 4.08
CA ILE A 44 -10.97 1.26 3.21
C ILE A 44 -11.23 2.76 3.08
N VAL A 45 -11.33 3.23 1.85
CA VAL A 45 -11.67 4.61 1.54
C VAL A 45 -13.04 4.66 0.88
N SER A 46 -13.87 5.58 1.35
CA SER A 46 -15.28 5.67 0.96
C SER A 46 -15.66 7.10 0.63
N LEU A 47 -16.27 7.28 -0.55
CA LEU A 47 -16.83 8.54 -1.01
C LEU A 47 -18.30 8.33 -1.37
N ALA A 48 -19.16 9.27 -0.99
CA ALA A 48 -20.60 9.13 -1.21
C ALA A 48 -20.92 8.95 -2.70
N GLY A 49 -21.73 7.94 -3.02
CA GLY A 49 -22.13 7.62 -4.40
C GLY A 49 -21.11 6.83 -5.21
N LEU A 50 -19.93 6.51 -4.65
CA LEU A 50 -18.92 5.67 -5.30
C LEU A 50 -18.75 4.33 -4.57
N ALA A 51 -18.39 3.28 -5.33
CA ALA A 51 -17.95 2.02 -4.75
C ALA A 51 -16.69 2.26 -3.90
N PRO A 52 -16.54 1.62 -2.72
CA PRO A 52 -15.36 1.79 -1.87
C PRO A 52 -14.10 1.32 -2.58
N ARG A 53 -12.95 1.84 -2.13
CA ARG A 53 -11.61 1.45 -2.60
C ARG A 53 -10.73 1.06 -1.42
N VAL A 54 -9.58 0.47 -1.71
CA VAL A 54 -8.56 0.15 -0.71
C VAL A 54 -7.35 1.04 -0.95
N LEU A 55 -7.03 1.91 0.01
CA LEU A 55 -5.74 2.59 0.07
C LEU A 55 -4.71 1.62 0.64
N MET A 56 -3.71 1.28 -0.16
CA MET A 56 -2.53 0.54 0.28
C MET A 56 -1.41 1.53 0.59
N ASN A 57 -0.88 1.47 1.81
CA ASN A 57 0.31 2.18 2.25
C ASN A 57 1.45 1.18 2.43
N SER A 58 2.40 1.18 1.49
CA SER A 58 3.53 0.26 1.43
C SER A 58 4.85 1.03 1.27
N PRO A 59 5.33 1.69 2.35
CA PRO A 59 6.57 2.44 2.30
C PRO A 59 7.74 1.53 1.91
N ARG A 60 8.83 2.14 1.42
CA ARG A 60 10.07 1.41 1.13
C ARG A 60 10.52 0.64 2.36
N LEU A 61 10.87 -0.63 2.16
CA LEU A 61 11.34 -1.49 3.24
C LEU A 61 12.65 -0.96 3.81
N VAL A 62 12.67 -0.68 5.11
CA VAL A 62 13.91 -0.38 5.84
C VAL A 62 14.61 -1.71 6.13
N LEU A 63 15.83 -1.86 5.62
CA LEU A 63 16.60 -3.08 5.84
C LEU A 63 17.03 -3.20 7.30
N GLY A 64 16.78 -4.37 7.89
CA GLY A 64 17.28 -4.73 9.21
C GLY A 64 18.79 -5.02 9.22
N PRO A 65 19.35 -5.36 10.38
CA PRO A 65 20.77 -5.73 10.49
C PRO A 65 21.08 -7.00 9.68
N PRO A 66 22.36 -7.23 9.33
CA PRO A 66 22.81 -8.49 8.75
C PRO A 66 22.41 -9.71 9.59
N VAL A 67 21.95 -10.76 8.92
CA VAL A 67 21.55 -12.03 9.56
C VAL A 67 22.46 -13.18 9.13
N ARG A 68 22.83 -13.25 7.84
CA ARG A 68 23.72 -14.29 7.30
C ARG A 68 24.55 -13.72 6.16
N ASP A 69 25.83 -14.07 6.10
CA ASP A 69 26.78 -13.63 5.06
C ASP A 69 26.87 -12.11 4.91
N GLY A 70 26.72 -11.37 6.01
CA GLY A 70 26.69 -9.90 5.99
C GLY A 70 25.43 -9.29 5.37
N LYS A 71 24.41 -10.10 5.03
CA LYS A 71 23.19 -9.66 4.35
C LYS A 71 21.99 -9.59 5.31
N PRO A 72 21.16 -8.53 5.23
CA PRO A 72 19.85 -8.49 5.90
C PRO A 72 18.92 -9.61 5.41
N TYR A 73 17.98 -10.04 6.27
CA TYR A 73 17.03 -11.10 5.93
C TYR A 73 16.25 -10.83 4.64
N ALA A 74 15.79 -9.59 4.42
CA ALA A 74 15.05 -9.20 3.22
C ALA A 74 15.83 -9.46 1.92
N VAL A 75 17.17 -9.35 1.96
CA VAL A 75 18.02 -9.65 0.79
C VAL A 75 18.14 -11.16 0.61
N ILE A 76 18.30 -11.91 1.71
CA ILE A 76 18.40 -13.37 1.67
C ILE A 76 17.10 -14.02 1.16
N ALA A 77 15.96 -13.48 1.60
CA ALA A 77 14.63 -13.98 1.27
C ALA A 77 14.04 -13.36 -0.01
N HIS A 78 14.81 -12.53 -0.73
CA HIS A 78 14.36 -11.80 -1.92
C HIS A 78 13.04 -11.03 -1.71
N THR A 79 12.85 -10.48 -0.50
CA THR A 79 11.66 -9.71 -0.15
C THR A 79 11.57 -8.45 -0.98
N ALA A 80 10.37 -8.17 -1.51
CA ALA A 80 10.10 -6.92 -2.21
C ALA A 80 10.41 -5.71 -1.32
N GLN A 81 11.22 -4.79 -1.84
CA GLN A 81 11.66 -3.59 -1.10
C GLN A 81 10.80 -2.35 -1.38
N SER A 82 9.97 -2.40 -2.41
CA SER A 82 9.06 -1.32 -2.81
C SER A 82 7.78 -1.89 -3.39
N VAL A 83 6.75 -1.04 -3.44
CA VAL A 83 5.44 -1.41 -4.01
C VAL A 83 5.51 -1.71 -5.52
N THR A 84 6.57 -1.26 -6.22
CA THR A 84 6.76 -1.53 -7.65
C THR A 84 6.72 -3.01 -8.00
N ALA A 85 7.21 -3.89 -7.12
CA ALA A 85 7.13 -5.34 -7.33
C ALA A 85 5.69 -5.86 -7.31
N PHE A 86 4.83 -5.29 -6.45
CA PHE A 86 3.39 -5.61 -6.43
C PHE A 86 2.73 -5.22 -7.74
N VAL A 87 2.95 -3.98 -8.19
CA VAL A 87 2.37 -3.46 -9.44
C VAL A 87 2.86 -4.23 -10.67
N ALA A 88 4.14 -4.60 -10.70
CA ALA A 88 4.68 -5.40 -11.80
C ALA A 88 4.05 -6.80 -11.85
N LEU A 89 3.85 -7.44 -10.70
CA LEU A 89 3.22 -8.76 -10.62
C LEU A 89 1.73 -8.70 -10.98
N ASP A 90 1.02 -7.70 -10.48
CA ASP A 90 -0.38 -7.41 -10.81
C ASP A 90 -0.59 -7.32 -12.32
N ARG A 91 0.19 -6.46 -13.00
CA ARG A 91 0.15 -6.29 -14.45
C ARG A 91 0.52 -7.57 -15.20
N ALA A 92 1.51 -8.33 -14.73
CA ALA A 92 1.92 -9.59 -15.36
C ALA A 92 0.83 -10.67 -15.25
N LEU A 93 0.16 -10.76 -14.10
CA LEU A 93 -0.95 -11.68 -13.88
C LEU A 93 -2.17 -11.30 -14.74
N LEU A 94 -2.51 -10.01 -14.80
CA LEU A 94 -3.57 -9.50 -15.68
C LEU A 94 -3.30 -9.85 -17.14
N ALA A 95 -2.07 -9.63 -17.61
CA ALA A 95 -1.66 -9.96 -18.98
C ALA A 95 -1.74 -11.48 -19.27
N ALA A 96 -1.63 -12.32 -18.24
CA ALA A 96 -1.80 -13.76 -18.32
C ALA A 96 -3.28 -14.21 -18.21
N GLY A 97 -4.24 -13.29 -18.12
CA GLY A 97 -5.67 -13.58 -18.00
C GLY A 97 -6.13 -13.94 -16.58
N VAL A 98 -5.31 -13.68 -15.57
CA VAL A 98 -5.68 -13.86 -14.16
C VAL A 98 -6.43 -12.62 -13.69
N SER A 99 -7.49 -12.84 -12.91
CA SER A 99 -8.20 -11.73 -12.26
C SER A 99 -7.33 -11.12 -11.17
N VAL A 100 -7.19 -9.79 -11.20
CA VAL A 100 -6.43 -8.99 -10.22
C VAL A 100 -7.24 -7.74 -9.86
N PRO A 101 -7.04 -7.15 -8.66
CA PRO A 101 -7.73 -5.90 -8.31
C PRO A 101 -7.29 -4.77 -9.24
N GLU A 102 -8.24 -3.97 -9.72
CA GLU A 102 -7.90 -2.78 -10.49
C GLU A 102 -7.04 -1.80 -9.67
N ILE A 103 -5.97 -1.26 -10.28
CA ILE A 103 -5.16 -0.16 -9.72
C ILE A 103 -5.68 1.16 -10.30
N HIS A 104 -6.41 1.94 -9.49
CA HIS A 104 -6.99 3.22 -9.92
C HIS A 104 -6.00 4.39 -9.88
N ALA A 105 -5.05 4.35 -8.95
CA ALA A 105 -3.99 5.34 -8.84
C ALA A 105 -2.76 4.73 -8.16
N GLU A 106 -1.57 5.24 -8.52
CA GLU A 106 -0.30 4.79 -7.96
C GLU A 106 0.66 5.96 -7.72
N ASP A 107 1.37 5.89 -6.59
CA ASP A 107 2.57 6.67 -6.30
C ASP A 107 3.65 5.66 -5.87
N LEU A 108 4.46 5.22 -6.82
CA LEU A 108 5.46 4.16 -6.58
C LEU A 108 6.63 4.66 -5.71
N GLU A 109 6.93 5.96 -5.77
CA GLU A 109 8.01 6.57 -5.01
C GLU A 109 7.65 6.66 -3.53
N GLN A 110 6.46 7.17 -3.22
CA GLN A 110 5.96 7.20 -1.85
C GLN A 110 5.45 5.84 -1.39
N GLY A 111 5.10 4.93 -2.30
CA GLY A 111 4.57 3.61 -1.95
C GLY A 111 3.09 3.63 -1.59
N PHE A 112 2.27 4.33 -2.37
CA PHE A 112 0.81 4.35 -2.23
C PHE A 112 0.12 3.77 -3.45
N LEU A 113 -0.91 2.95 -3.24
CA LEU A 113 -1.83 2.53 -4.30
C LEU A 113 -3.27 2.77 -3.85
N LEU A 114 -4.14 3.11 -4.81
CA LEU A 114 -5.58 3.08 -4.65
C LEU A 114 -6.14 1.93 -5.47
N LEU A 115 -6.61 0.89 -4.77
CA LEU A 115 -7.00 -0.38 -5.36
C LEU A 115 -8.52 -0.57 -5.34
N GLU A 116 -9.01 -1.44 -6.20
CA GLU A 116 -10.37 -1.98 -6.14
C GLU A 116 -10.64 -2.64 -4.77
N HIS A 117 -11.86 -2.46 -4.27
CA HIS A 117 -12.36 -3.19 -3.12
C HIS A 117 -13.12 -4.44 -3.57
N LEU A 118 -12.55 -5.62 -3.39
CA LEU A 118 -13.08 -6.92 -3.86
C LEU A 118 -14.28 -7.47 -3.06
N GLY A 119 -15.11 -6.60 -2.49
CA GLY A 119 -16.20 -6.97 -1.58
C GLY A 119 -15.77 -7.26 -0.13
N ALA A 120 -16.74 -7.52 0.72
CA ALA A 120 -16.57 -7.78 2.16
C ALA A 120 -17.11 -9.16 2.58
N GLU A 121 -17.62 -9.93 1.63
CA GLU A 121 -18.14 -11.28 1.87
C GLU A 121 -17.00 -12.28 1.91
N GLY A 122 -17.05 -13.21 2.86
CA GLY A 122 -16.13 -14.34 2.89
C GLY A 122 -16.49 -15.35 1.81
N PHE A 123 -15.49 -16.06 1.29
CA PHE A 123 -15.74 -17.29 0.53
C PHE A 123 -16.21 -18.38 1.51
N LEU A 124 -17.36 -18.99 1.22
CA LEU A 124 -17.92 -20.13 1.95
C LEU A 124 -17.48 -21.45 1.32
#